data_AF-X0UT06-F1
#
_entry.id   AF-X0UT06-F1
#
_cell.length_a   1.000
_cell.length_b   1.000
_cell.length_c   1.000
_cell.angle_alpha   90.00
_cell.angle_beta   90.00
_cell.angle_gamma   90.00
#
_symmetry.space_group_name_H-M   'P 1'
#
loop_
_entity.id
_entity.type
_entity.pdbx_description
1 polymer ?
#
loop_
_entity_poly.entity_id
_entity_poly.type
_entity_poly.pdbx_seq_one_letter_code
_entity_poly.pdbx_strand_id
1 'polypeptide(L)'
;IEKDLDDQKKSEQRRKLDLEFQQETSIQLAKERERIKQRESALHVRRDEIEYSEKRKEAAFKALDAAEDYIKRSDLDKAIIAYQTAGNIFASIQWNDELHLIETSIRELENRKRDQSIADQKEMQKSIEKYKTEQQFQEQMSRQHQQERERLRKREIVLRDQKAELEFREKRKEEAFKILDEAQKLLEKGDYEKTIELYQEATNIFANIQWYDEMERIGNAIIEIENKKRNAEIKKQREIENLIIKEREDREFQEKLISEMKIK
;
A
#
# COMPACT_ATOMS: atom_id res chain seq x y z
N ILE A 1 -101.30 -92.85 -39.95
CA ILE A 1 -101.45 -92.61 -38.50
C ILE A 1 -100.13 -92.88 -37.76
N GLU A 2 -99.61 -94.11 -37.66
CA GLU A 2 -98.33 -94.38 -36.96
C GLU A 2 -97.11 -93.71 -37.61
N LYS A 3 -97.06 -93.69 -38.96
CA LYS A 3 -95.97 -93.05 -39.73
C LYS A 3 -95.99 -91.51 -39.60
N ASP A 4 -97.18 -90.91 -39.58
CA ASP A 4 -97.35 -89.46 -39.38
C ASP A 4 -96.99 -89.02 -37.95
N LEU A 5 -97.24 -89.87 -36.95
CA LEU A 5 -96.86 -89.64 -35.54
C LEU A 5 -95.34 -89.76 -35.31
N ASP A 6 -94.65 -90.65 -36.03
CA ASP A 6 -93.18 -90.79 -35.99
C ASP A 6 -92.50 -89.61 -36.70
N ASP A 7 -93.03 -89.16 -37.83
CA ASP A 7 -92.55 -87.97 -38.54
C ASP A 7 -92.81 -86.69 -37.74
N GLN A 8 -93.94 -86.59 -37.04
CA GLN A 8 -94.22 -85.48 -36.12
C GLN A 8 -93.26 -85.47 -34.92
N LYS A 9 -92.97 -86.63 -34.30
CA LYS A 9 -91.97 -86.76 -33.23
C LYS A 9 -90.55 -86.42 -33.69
N LYS A 10 -90.15 -86.84 -34.90
CA LYS A 10 -88.86 -86.44 -35.50
C LYS A 10 -88.80 -84.94 -35.80
N SER A 11 -89.91 -84.34 -36.24
CA SER A 11 -89.99 -82.89 -36.47
C SER A 11 -89.88 -82.10 -35.16
N GLU A 12 -90.53 -82.57 -34.08
CA GLU A 12 -90.45 -81.96 -32.75
C GLU A 12 -89.06 -82.13 -32.13
N GLN A 13 -88.43 -83.30 -32.28
CA GLN A 13 -87.04 -83.52 -31.85
C GLN A 13 -86.06 -82.62 -32.61
N ARG A 14 -86.20 -82.47 -33.92
CA ARG A 14 -85.38 -81.54 -34.71
C ARG A 14 -85.59 -80.09 -34.27
N ARG A 15 -86.85 -79.69 -34.04
CA ARG A 15 -87.18 -78.34 -33.56
C ARG A 15 -86.60 -78.07 -32.17
N LYS A 16 -86.61 -79.07 -31.28
CA LYS A 16 -86.01 -78.99 -29.95
C LYS A 16 -84.49 -78.88 -30.02
N LEU A 17 -83.83 -79.70 -30.85
CA LEU A 17 -82.39 -79.64 -31.08
C LEU A 17 -81.96 -78.31 -31.71
N ASP A 18 -82.74 -77.78 -32.66
CA ASP A 18 -82.50 -76.45 -33.24
C ASP A 18 -82.66 -75.34 -32.20
N LEU A 19 -83.66 -75.42 -31.33
CA LEU A 19 -83.87 -74.48 -30.21
C LEU A 19 -82.71 -74.55 -29.20
N GLU A 20 -82.25 -75.75 -28.84
CA GLU A 20 -81.10 -75.96 -27.95
C GLU A 20 -79.81 -75.42 -28.59
N PHE A 21 -79.57 -75.67 -29.88
CA PHE A 21 -78.45 -75.12 -30.63
C PHE A 21 -78.48 -73.59 -30.72
N GLN A 22 -79.66 -73.00 -30.96
CA GLN A 22 -79.84 -71.54 -30.97
C GLN A 22 -79.59 -70.93 -29.59
N GLN A 23 -80.05 -71.59 -28.52
CA GLN A 23 -79.78 -71.16 -27.14
C GLN A 23 -78.29 -71.24 -26.80
N GLU A 24 -77.62 -72.35 -27.13
CA GLU A 24 -76.19 -72.52 -26.90
C GLU A 24 -75.37 -71.51 -27.69
N THR A 25 -75.73 -71.27 -28.96
CA THR A 25 -75.11 -70.24 -29.81
C THR A 25 -75.30 -68.85 -29.21
N SER A 26 -76.50 -68.52 -28.73
CA SER A 26 -76.77 -67.24 -28.06
C SER A 26 -75.95 -67.07 -26.77
N ILE A 27 -75.78 -68.14 -25.98
CA ILE A 27 -74.96 -68.11 -24.75
C ILE A 27 -73.48 -67.91 -25.10
N GLN A 28 -72.96 -68.61 -26.12
CA GLN A 28 -71.58 -68.43 -26.57
C GLN A 28 -71.33 -67.01 -27.12
N LEU A 29 -72.26 -66.48 -27.93
CA LEU A 29 -72.20 -65.10 -28.43
C LEU A 29 -72.25 -64.08 -27.29
N ALA A 30 -73.06 -64.30 -26.25
CA ALA A 30 -73.11 -63.42 -25.08
C ALA A 30 -71.80 -63.43 -24.29
N LYS A 31 -71.19 -64.61 -24.08
CA LYS A 31 -69.87 -64.75 -23.42
C LYS A 31 -68.77 -64.06 -24.23
N GLU A 32 -68.78 -64.19 -25.55
CA GLU A 32 -67.76 -63.57 -26.39
C GLU A 32 -67.91 -62.04 -26.45
N ARG A 33 -69.14 -61.52 -26.48
CA ARG A 33 -69.41 -60.08 -26.34
C ARG A 33 -68.89 -59.51 -25.01
N GLU A 34 -69.10 -60.23 -23.91
CA GLU A 34 -68.60 -59.80 -22.60
C GLU A 34 -67.06 -59.80 -22.55
N ARG A 35 -66.41 -60.82 -23.12
CA ARG A 35 -64.93 -60.85 -23.25
C ARG A 35 -64.41 -59.69 -24.10
N ILE A 36 -65.07 -59.38 -25.20
CA ILE A 36 -64.71 -58.23 -26.06
C ILE A 36 -64.83 -56.93 -25.26
N LYS A 37 -65.94 -56.73 -24.54
CA LYS A 37 -66.16 -55.54 -23.71
C LYS A 37 -65.10 -55.38 -22.61
N GLN A 38 -64.69 -56.48 -21.96
CA GLN A 38 -63.61 -56.47 -20.98
C GLN A 38 -62.25 -56.12 -21.60
N ARG A 39 -61.95 -56.68 -22.78
CA ARG A 39 -60.74 -56.34 -23.54
C ARG A 39 -60.74 -54.87 -23.97
N GLU A 40 -61.85 -54.36 -24.48
CA GLU A 40 -61.99 -52.95 -24.86
C GLU A 40 -61.78 -52.02 -23.66
N SER A 41 -62.34 -52.36 -22.50
CA SER A 41 -62.14 -51.59 -21.27
C SER A 41 -60.68 -51.62 -20.81
N ALA A 42 -60.02 -52.78 -20.86
CA ALA A 42 -58.60 -52.91 -20.53
C ALA A 42 -57.70 -52.15 -21.52
N LEU A 43 -58.04 -52.16 -22.81
CA LEU A 43 -57.33 -51.38 -23.83
C LEU A 43 -57.51 -49.87 -23.64
N HIS A 44 -58.70 -49.43 -23.21
CA HIS A 44 -58.94 -48.01 -22.90
C HIS A 44 -58.10 -47.54 -21.71
N VAL A 45 -58.10 -48.30 -20.61
CA VAL A 45 -57.26 -47.97 -19.42
C VAL A 45 -55.79 -47.91 -19.80
N ARG A 46 -55.31 -48.89 -20.57
CA ARG A 46 -53.93 -48.91 -21.06
C ARG A 46 -53.61 -47.72 -21.97
N ARG A 47 -54.55 -47.28 -22.81
CA ARG A 47 -54.38 -46.09 -23.66
C ARG A 47 -54.23 -44.84 -22.81
N ASP A 48 -55.06 -44.68 -21.78
CA ASP A 48 -55.01 -43.51 -20.89
C ASP A 48 -53.71 -43.48 -20.06
N GLU A 49 -53.23 -44.63 -19.61
CA GLU A 49 -51.94 -44.77 -18.93
C GLU A 49 -50.77 -44.37 -19.84
N ILE A 50 -50.80 -44.78 -21.12
CA ILE A 50 -49.79 -44.39 -22.11
C ILE A 50 -49.83 -42.88 -22.34
N GLU A 51 -51.02 -42.30 -22.55
CA GLU A 51 -51.15 -40.85 -22.77
C GLU A 51 -50.67 -40.04 -21.56
N TYR A 52 -51.00 -40.49 -20.35
CA TYR A 52 -50.51 -39.87 -19.12
C TYR A 52 -48.98 -39.95 -19.01
N SER A 53 -48.40 -41.11 -19.31
CA SER A 53 -46.95 -41.31 -19.32
C SER A 53 -46.26 -40.39 -20.34
N GLU A 54 -46.78 -40.30 -21.57
CA GLU A 54 -46.23 -39.42 -22.61
C GLU A 54 -46.27 -37.94 -22.22
N LYS A 55 -47.40 -37.45 -21.67
CA LYS A 55 -47.50 -36.06 -21.18
C LYS A 55 -46.49 -35.75 -20.07
N ARG A 56 -46.25 -36.71 -19.17
CA ARG A 56 -45.24 -36.56 -18.11
C ARG A 56 -43.82 -36.58 -18.69
N LYS A 57 -43.52 -37.43 -19.67
CA LYS A 57 -42.23 -37.43 -20.37
C LYS A 57 -41.96 -36.08 -21.02
N GLU A 58 -42.93 -35.51 -21.74
CA GLU A 58 -42.77 -34.20 -22.37
C GLU A 58 -42.45 -33.11 -21.33
N ALA A 59 -43.11 -33.13 -20.17
CA ALA A 59 -42.81 -32.22 -19.08
C ALA A 59 -41.40 -32.43 -18.50
N ALA A 60 -40.95 -33.68 -18.37
CA ALA A 60 -39.59 -34.00 -17.93
C ALA A 60 -38.54 -33.51 -18.93
N PHE A 61 -38.75 -33.70 -20.24
CA PHE A 61 -37.84 -33.20 -21.27
C PHE A 61 -37.77 -31.67 -21.28
N LYS A 62 -38.88 -30.96 -21.11
CA LYS A 62 -38.87 -29.49 -20.95
C LYS A 62 -38.05 -29.04 -19.74
N ALA A 63 -38.07 -29.80 -18.64
CA ALA A 63 -37.24 -29.52 -17.48
C ALA A 63 -35.75 -29.77 -17.75
N LEU A 64 -35.41 -30.79 -18.55
CA LEU A 64 -34.03 -31.01 -19.01
C LEU A 64 -33.53 -29.89 -19.93
N ASP A 65 -34.36 -29.46 -20.89
CA ASP A 65 -34.04 -28.32 -21.78
C ASP A 65 -33.77 -27.05 -20.96
N ALA A 66 -34.61 -26.79 -19.95
CA ALA A 66 -34.41 -25.67 -19.04
C ALA A 66 -33.11 -25.81 -18.23
N ALA A 67 -32.76 -27.03 -17.80
CA ALA A 67 -31.51 -27.28 -17.09
C ALA A 67 -30.29 -26.94 -17.97
N GLU A 68 -30.31 -27.34 -19.24
CA GLU A 68 -29.25 -27.03 -20.19
C GLU A 68 -29.12 -25.51 -20.42
N ASP A 69 -30.24 -24.82 -20.54
CA ASP A 69 -30.26 -23.36 -20.64
C ASP A 69 -29.68 -22.67 -19.40
N TYR A 70 -29.95 -23.19 -18.20
CA TYR A 70 -29.35 -22.70 -16.97
C TYR A 70 -27.83 -22.97 -16.90
N ILE A 71 -27.37 -24.12 -17.39
CA ILE A 71 -25.94 -24.43 -17.51
C ILE A 71 -25.25 -23.44 -18.44
N LYS A 72 -25.85 -23.12 -19.60
CA LYS A 72 -25.33 -22.13 -20.56
C LYS A 72 -25.20 -20.73 -19.93
N ARG A 73 -26.09 -20.40 -18.99
CA ARG A 73 -26.05 -19.14 -18.22
C ARG A 73 -25.16 -19.20 -16.98
N SER A 74 -24.49 -20.33 -16.73
CA SER A 74 -23.72 -20.60 -15.51
C SER A 74 -24.54 -20.52 -14.21
N ASP A 75 -25.87 -20.68 -14.29
CA ASP A 75 -26.76 -20.72 -13.13
C ASP A 75 -26.92 -22.17 -12.65
N LEU A 76 -25.86 -22.67 -12.01
CA LEU A 76 -25.77 -24.10 -11.63
C LEU A 76 -26.87 -24.50 -10.64
N ASP A 77 -27.33 -23.58 -9.79
CA ASP A 77 -28.37 -23.84 -8.81
C ASP A 77 -29.71 -24.15 -9.47
N LYS A 78 -30.12 -23.32 -10.44
CA LYS A 78 -31.36 -23.56 -11.18
C LYS A 78 -31.24 -24.78 -12.09
N ALA A 79 -30.07 -25.05 -12.65
CA ALA A 79 -29.83 -26.26 -13.42
C ALA A 79 -30.03 -27.54 -12.57
N ILE A 80 -29.48 -27.58 -11.35
CA ILE A 80 -29.65 -28.71 -10.43
C ILE A 80 -31.13 -28.91 -10.09
N ILE A 81 -31.87 -27.84 -9.77
CA ILE A 81 -33.31 -27.91 -9.47
C ILE A 81 -34.10 -28.44 -10.67
N ALA A 82 -33.75 -28.01 -11.89
CA ALA A 82 -34.40 -28.46 -13.12
C ALA A 82 -34.14 -29.95 -13.41
N TYR A 83 -32.91 -30.44 -13.23
CA TYR A 83 -32.59 -31.87 -13.31
C TYR A 83 -33.31 -32.69 -12.23
N GLN A 84 -33.36 -32.23 -10.99
CA GLN A 84 -34.11 -32.88 -9.90
C GLN A 84 -35.60 -32.97 -10.25
N THR A 85 -36.15 -31.92 -10.86
CA THR A 85 -37.55 -31.90 -11.31
C THR A 85 -37.79 -32.95 -12.40
N ALA A 86 -36.91 -33.04 -13.40
CA ALA A 86 -37.00 -34.06 -14.44
C ALA A 86 -36.88 -35.49 -13.86
N GLY A 87 -35.91 -35.72 -12.97
CA GLY A 87 -35.71 -37.00 -12.28
C GLY A 87 -36.93 -37.43 -11.47
N ASN A 88 -37.54 -36.52 -10.72
CA ASN A 88 -38.77 -36.80 -9.97
C ASN A 88 -39.94 -37.18 -10.89
N ILE A 89 -40.06 -36.53 -12.06
CA ILE A 89 -41.10 -36.87 -13.04
C ILE A 89 -40.85 -38.25 -13.65
N PHE A 90 -39.62 -38.56 -14.08
CA PHE A 90 -39.27 -39.88 -14.63
C PHE A 90 -39.47 -41.01 -13.62
N ALA A 91 -39.08 -40.80 -12.35
CA ALA A 91 -39.32 -41.75 -11.28
C ALA A 91 -40.83 -41.99 -11.06
N SER A 92 -41.67 -40.94 -11.15
CA SER A 92 -43.12 -41.06 -10.97
C SER A 92 -43.81 -41.91 -12.04
N ILE A 93 -43.22 -42.02 -13.24
CA ILE A 93 -43.69 -42.88 -14.34
C ILE A 93 -42.89 -44.17 -14.48
N GLN A 94 -42.03 -44.50 -13.50
CA GLN A 94 -41.18 -45.69 -13.47
C GLN A 94 -40.22 -45.81 -14.66
N TRP A 95 -39.80 -44.68 -15.24
CA TRP A 95 -38.82 -44.63 -16.31
C TRP A 95 -37.40 -44.63 -15.72
N ASN A 96 -36.86 -45.82 -15.46
CA ASN A 96 -35.60 -45.95 -14.71
C ASN A 96 -34.34 -45.78 -15.57
N ASP A 97 -34.44 -45.95 -16.89
CA ASP A 97 -33.28 -45.99 -17.77
C ASP A 97 -32.49 -44.66 -17.77
N GLU A 98 -33.18 -43.52 -17.64
CA GLU A 98 -32.56 -42.19 -17.71
C GLU A 98 -32.21 -41.59 -16.33
N LEU A 99 -32.68 -42.20 -15.23
CA LEU A 99 -32.47 -41.65 -13.88
C LEU A 99 -30.99 -41.60 -13.50
N HIS A 100 -30.23 -42.63 -13.86
CA HIS A 100 -28.80 -42.69 -13.55
C HIS A 100 -28.00 -41.58 -14.26
N LEU A 101 -28.39 -41.19 -15.47
CA LEU A 101 -27.78 -40.10 -16.22
C LEU A 101 -28.07 -38.76 -15.54
N ILE A 102 -29.31 -38.53 -15.15
CA ILE A 102 -29.72 -37.31 -14.43
C ILE A 102 -28.99 -37.19 -13.09
N GLU A 103 -28.89 -38.27 -12.32
CA GLU A 103 -28.14 -38.27 -11.06
C GLU A 103 -26.66 -37.96 -11.26
N THR A 104 -26.06 -38.51 -12.32
CA THR A 104 -24.66 -38.24 -12.67
C THR A 104 -24.47 -36.78 -13.03
N SER A 105 -25.35 -36.21 -13.86
CA SER A 105 -25.34 -34.78 -14.21
C SER A 105 -25.51 -33.87 -12.99
N ILE A 106 -26.40 -34.22 -12.05
CA ILE A 106 -26.56 -33.45 -10.80
C ILE A 106 -25.25 -33.46 -10.01
N ARG A 107 -24.62 -34.63 -9.81
CA ARG A 107 -23.36 -34.74 -9.07
C ARG A 107 -22.23 -33.95 -9.74
N GLU A 108 -22.14 -33.97 -11.07
CA GLU A 108 -21.17 -33.19 -11.82
C GLU A 108 -21.37 -31.69 -11.62
N LEU A 109 -22.62 -31.20 -11.67
CA LEU A 109 -22.94 -29.79 -11.42
C LEU A 109 -22.65 -29.37 -9.98
N GLU A 110 -22.95 -30.23 -8.99
CA GLU A 110 -22.62 -29.98 -7.59
C GLU A 110 -21.11 -29.89 -7.35
N ASN A 111 -20.33 -30.79 -7.97
CA ASN A 111 -18.87 -30.73 -7.90
C ASN A 111 -18.34 -29.46 -8.56
N ARG A 112 -18.85 -29.10 -9.74
CA ARG A 112 -18.48 -27.85 -10.43
C ARG A 112 -18.79 -26.62 -9.57
N LYS A 113 -19.94 -26.59 -8.91
CA LYS A 113 -20.32 -25.51 -7.97
C LYS A 113 -19.34 -25.43 -6.79
N ARG A 114 -18.96 -26.58 -6.22
CA ARG A 114 -18.00 -26.66 -5.13
C ARG A 114 -16.62 -26.15 -5.57
N ASP A 115 -16.15 -26.56 -6.73
CA ASP A 115 -14.87 -26.14 -7.29
C ASP A 115 -14.84 -24.63 -7.56
N GLN A 116 -15.94 -24.07 -8.09
CA GLN A 116 -16.09 -22.63 -8.28
C GLN A 116 -16.01 -21.88 -6.94
N SER A 117 -16.75 -22.34 -5.92
CA SER A 117 -16.70 -21.74 -4.58
C SER A 117 -15.29 -21.78 -3.96
N ILE A 118 -14.58 -22.90 -4.12
CA ILE A 118 -13.18 -23.02 -3.66
C ILE A 118 -12.26 -22.07 -4.43
N ALA A 119 -12.46 -21.92 -5.75
CA ALA A 119 -11.69 -21.00 -6.57
C ALA A 119 -11.92 -19.54 -6.13
N ASP A 120 -13.18 -19.14 -5.95
CA ASP A 120 -13.57 -17.80 -5.48
C ASP A 120 -12.98 -17.51 -4.09
N GLN A 121 -13.02 -18.49 -3.17
CA GLN A 121 -12.43 -18.36 -1.85
C GLN A 121 -10.91 -18.19 -1.91
N LYS A 122 -10.22 -18.95 -2.78
CA LYS A 122 -8.77 -18.82 -2.99
C LYS A 122 -8.41 -17.48 -3.60
N GLU A 123 -9.20 -16.97 -4.53
CA GLU A 123 -9.00 -15.65 -5.13
C GLU A 123 -9.17 -14.55 -4.08
N MET A 124 -10.21 -14.64 -3.25
CA MET A 124 -10.42 -13.71 -2.14
C MET A 124 -9.27 -13.74 -1.12
N GLN A 125 -8.74 -14.92 -0.78
CA GLN A 125 -7.58 -15.01 0.11
C GLN A 125 -6.33 -14.35 -0.51
N LYS A 126 -6.09 -14.58 -1.81
CA LYS A 126 -4.97 -13.93 -2.52
C LYS A 126 -5.11 -12.41 -2.57
N SER A 127 -6.32 -11.88 -2.74
CA SER A 127 -6.53 -10.43 -2.76
C SER A 127 -6.32 -9.81 -1.37
N ILE A 128 -6.77 -10.48 -0.30
CA ILE A 128 -6.51 -10.07 1.09
C ILE A 128 -5.00 -10.08 1.39
N GLU A 129 -4.29 -11.14 0.99
CA GLU A 129 -2.85 -11.24 1.21
C GLU A 129 -2.09 -10.13 0.48
N LYS A 130 -2.41 -9.89 -0.80
CA LYS A 130 -1.84 -8.77 -1.57
C LYS A 130 -2.09 -7.42 -0.91
N TYR A 131 -3.32 -7.18 -0.45
CA TYR A 131 -3.66 -5.94 0.25
C TYR A 131 -2.84 -5.76 1.54
N LYS A 132 -2.68 -6.84 2.32
CA LYS A 132 -1.88 -6.82 3.56
C LYS A 132 -0.40 -6.54 3.26
N THR A 133 0.17 -7.17 2.23
CA THR A 133 1.57 -6.91 1.85
C THR A 133 1.77 -5.48 1.36
N GLU A 134 0.81 -4.93 0.62
CA GLU A 134 0.86 -3.54 0.15
C GLU A 134 0.79 -2.55 1.32
N GLN A 135 -0.10 -2.79 2.29
CA GLN A 135 -0.16 -1.96 3.50
C GLN A 135 1.16 -1.96 4.28
N GLN A 136 1.76 -3.14 4.48
CA GLN A 136 3.04 -3.25 5.17
C GLN A 136 4.16 -2.50 4.43
N PHE A 137 4.16 -2.60 3.09
CA PHE A 137 5.10 -1.85 2.25
C PHE A 137 4.92 -0.34 2.40
N GLN A 138 3.67 0.16 2.36
CA GLN A 138 3.37 1.58 2.54
C GLN A 138 3.78 2.10 3.93
N GLU A 139 3.53 1.32 4.98
CA GLU A 139 3.97 1.64 6.34
C GLU A 139 5.50 1.75 6.44
N GLN A 140 6.22 0.79 5.86
CA GLN A 140 7.68 0.80 5.82
C GLN A 140 8.22 2.02 5.07
N MET A 141 7.65 2.34 3.91
CA MET A 141 8.03 3.51 3.10
C MET A 141 7.78 4.81 3.86
N SER A 142 6.62 4.95 4.50
CA SER A 142 6.31 6.11 5.34
C SER A 142 7.34 6.29 6.46
N ARG A 143 7.69 5.19 7.15
CA ARG A 143 8.67 5.21 8.24
C ARG A 143 10.06 5.62 7.76
N GLN A 144 10.52 5.10 6.62
CA GLN A 144 11.79 5.50 6.01
C GLN A 144 11.80 6.97 5.59
N HIS A 145 10.73 7.45 4.97
CA HIS A 145 10.60 8.86 4.60
C HIS A 145 10.62 9.79 5.82
N GLN A 146 9.97 9.40 6.92
CA GLN A 146 10.00 10.17 8.16
C GLN A 146 11.41 10.25 8.75
N GLN A 147 12.14 9.12 8.80
CA GLN A 147 13.51 9.07 9.28
C GLN A 147 14.45 9.93 8.43
N GLU A 148 14.32 9.89 7.10
CA GLU A 148 15.15 10.69 6.20
C GLU A 148 14.83 12.20 6.36
N ARG A 149 13.56 12.57 6.52
CA ARG A 149 13.16 13.96 6.83
C ARG A 149 13.79 14.46 8.14
N GLU A 150 13.78 13.65 9.19
CA GLU A 150 14.42 14.01 10.47
C GLU A 150 15.93 14.15 10.33
N ARG A 151 16.57 13.24 9.59
CA ARG A 151 18.00 13.31 9.30
C ARG A 151 18.38 14.58 8.54
N LEU A 152 17.61 14.95 7.52
CA LEU A 152 17.82 16.17 6.75
C LEU A 152 17.63 17.42 7.61
N ARG A 153 16.59 17.47 8.45
CA ARG A 153 16.38 18.58 9.40
C ARG A 153 17.56 18.74 10.36
N LYS A 154 18.09 17.65 10.92
CA LYS A 154 19.27 17.69 11.80
C LYS A 154 20.49 18.23 11.07
N ARG A 155 20.73 17.79 9.83
CA ARG A 155 21.83 18.31 8.99
C ARG A 155 21.67 19.79 8.69
N GLU A 156 20.46 20.24 8.38
CA GLU A 156 20.17 21.65 8.09
C GLU A 156 20.48 22.53 9.30
N ILE A 157 20.09 22.12 10.50
CA ILE A 157 20.40 22.85 11.75
C ILE A 157 21.92 22.96 11.93
N VAL A 158 22.65 21.84 11.82
CA VAL A 158 24.11 21.84 11.96
C VAL A 158 24.78 22.78 10.94
N LEU A 159 24.34 22.76 9.68
CA LEU A 159 24.89 23.65 8.64
C LEU A 159 24.57 25.11 8.92
N ARG A 160 23.37 25.40 9.43
CA ARG A 160 22.96 26.75 9.82
C ARG A 160 23.79 27.27 10.98
N ASP A 161 24.02 26.45 12.00
CA ASP A 161 24.82 26.81 13.17
C ASP A 161 26.29 27.03 12.78
N GLN A 162 26.85 26.16 11.92
CA GLN A 162 28.19 26.35 11.37
C GLN A 162 28.32 27.65 10.57
N LYS A 163 27.33 27.97 9.74
CA LYS A 163 27.33 29.21 8.97
C LYS A 163 27.24 30.44 9.88
N ALA A 164 26.38 30.40 10.89
CA ALA A 164 26.25 31.49 11.87
C ALA A 164 27.54 31.69 12.67
N GLU A 165 28.20 30.61 13.08
CA GLU A 165 29.50 30.65 13.77
C GLU A 165 30.60 31.24 12.88
N LEU A 166 30.66 30.84 11.61
CA LEU A 166 31.61 31.42 10.65
C LEU A 166 31.37 32.91 10.42
N GLU A 167 30.11 33.32 10.23
CA GLU A 167 29.74 34.73 10.08
C GLU A 167 30.07 35.55 11.34
N PHE A 168 29.85 34.98 12.53
CA PHE A 168 30.23 35.62 13.79
C PHE A 168 31.75 35.80 13.89
N ARG A 169 32.53 34.77 13.56
CA ARG A 169 33.99 34.83 13.54
C ARG A 169 34.49 35.89 12.56
N GLU A 170 34.00 35.91 11.32
CA GLU A 170 34.40 36.90 10.33
C GLU A 170 34.11 38.34 10.78
N LYS A 171 32.93 38.61 11.35
CA LYS A 171 32.62 39.95 11.91
C LYS A 171 33.60 40.37 13.00
N ARG A 172 33.91 39.45 13.93
CA ARG A 172 34.89 39.71 15.01
C ARG A 172 36.30 39.93 14.47
N LYS A 173 36.68 39.23 13.40
CA LYS A 173 37.96 39.49 12.71
C LYS A 173 38.00 40.90 12.14
N GLU A 174 36.95 41.31 11.42
CA GLU A 174 36.86 42.66 10.86
C GLU A 174 36.91 43.75 11.95
N GLU A 175 36.25 43.53 13.09
CA GLU A 175 36.33 44.42 14.26
C GLU A 175 37.77 44.53 14.77
N ALA A 176 38.46 43.40 14.96
CA ALA A 176 39.84 43.40 15.44
C ALA A 176 40.80 44.08 14.45
N PHE A 177 40.64 43.87 13.15
CA PHE A 177 41.46 44.54 12.14
C PHE A 177 41.27 46.06 12.13
N LYS A 178 40.05 46.56 12.33
CA LYS A 178 39.81 48.01 12.47
C LYS A 178 40.55 48.60 13.68
N ILE A 179 40.56 47.88 14.80
CA ILE A 179 41.30 48.29 16.00
C ILE A 179 42.81 48.32 15.74
N LEU A 180 43.35 47.31 15.02
CA LEU A 180 44.75 47.29 14.62
C LEU A 180 45.11 48.45 13.68
N ASP A 181 44.25 48.77 12.71
CA ASP A 181 44.43 49.92 11.81
C ASP A 181 44.46 51.25 12.58
N GLU A 182 43.62 51.39 13.61
CA GLU A 182 43.64 52.56 14.50
C GLU A 182 44.90 52.62 15.36
N ALA A 183 45.33 51.48 15.89
CA ALA A 183 46.55 51.37 16.67
C ALA A 183 47.79 51.75 15.84
N GLN A 184 47.85 51.32 14.58
CA GLN A 184 48.92 51.70 13.67
C GLN A 184 48.98 53.22 13.46
N LYS A 185 47.83 53.89 13.30
CA LYS A 185 47.78 55.36 13.18
C LYS A 185 48.24 56.09 14.44
N LEU A 186 48.00 55.52 15.63
CA LEU A 186 48.49 56.07 16.90
C LEU A 186 49.99 55.83 17.10
N LEU A 187 50.49 54.68 16.65
CA LEU A 187 51.91 54.34 16.67
C LEU A 187 52.71 55.33 15.81
N GLU A 188 52.21 55.68 14.63
CA GLU A 188 52.82 56.69 13.74
C GLU A 188 52.88 58.08 14.39
N LYS A 189 51.92 58.41 15.26
CA LYS A 189 51.91 59.64 16.06
C LYS A 189 52.81 59.58 17.30
N GLY A 190 53.36 58.41 17.62
CA GLY A 190 54.20 58.17 18.80
C GLY A 190 53.44 58.00 20.11
N ASP A 191 52.12 57.75 20.07
CA ASP A 191 51.30 57.48 21.26
C ASP A 191 51.37 55.99 21.63
N TYR A 192 52.49 55.59 22.23
CA TYR A 192 52.81 54.17 22.47
C TYR A 192 51.86 53.50 23.49
N GLU A 193 51.39 54.23 24.51
CA GLU A 193 50.53 53.65 25.57
C GLU A 193 49.19 53.18 24.98
N LYS A 194 48.51 54.09 24.27
CA LYS A 194 47.22 53.77 23.63
C LYS A 194 47.37 52.73 22.53
N THR A 195 48.51 52.73 21.83
CA THR A 195 48.80 51.69 20.85
C THR A 195 48.80 50.32 21.54
N ILE A 196 49.51 50.16 22.66
CA ILE A 196 49.56 48.89 23.40
C ILE A 196 48.16 48.48 23.87
N GLU A 197 47.36 49.41 24.41
CA GLU A 197 45.97 49.14 24.82
C GLU A 197 45.12 48.60 23.66
N LEU A 198 45.19 49.21 22.47
CA LEU A 198 44.44 48.74 21.30
C LEU A 198 44.93 47.38 20.79
N TYR A 199 46.25 47.13 20.81
CA TYR A 199 46.79 45.80 20.47
C TYR A 199 46.31 44.72 21.46
N GLN A 200 46.21 45.04 22.75
CA GLN A 200 45.64 44.14 23.75
C GLN A 200 44.14 43.90 23.53
N GLU A 201 43.38 44.93 23.17
CA GLU A 201 41.96 44.80 22.83
C GLU A 201 41.76 43.89 21.61
N ALA A 202 42.52 44.11 20.54
CA ALA A 202 42.52 43.24 19.37
C ALA A 202 42.90 41.79 19.74
N THR A 203 43.90 41.60 20.60
CA THR A 203 44.30 40.28 21.12
C THR A 203 43.14 39.57 21.83
N ASN A 204 42.38 40.30 22.66
CA ASN A 204 41.22 39.75 23.35
C ASN A 204 40.12 39.32 22.37
N ILE A 205 39.89 40.09 21.30
CA ILE A 205 38.92 39.71 20.26
C ILE A 205 39.40 38.45 19.52
N PHE A 206 40.68 38.37 19.14
CA PHE A 206 41.23 37.16 18.50
C PHE A 206 41.21 35.94 19.43
N ALA A 207 41.44 36.12 20.73
CA ALA A 207 41.31 35.07 21.74
C ALA A 207 39.87 34.53 21.80
N ASN A 208 38.88 35.41 21.79
CA ASN A 208 37.46 35.04 21.83
C ASN A 208 37.04 34.20 20.61
N ILE A 209 37.65 34.41 19.44
CA ILE A 209 37.42 33.61 18.24
C ILE A 209 38.47 32.50 18.02
N GLN A 210 39.35 32.27 18.99
CA GLN A 210 40.38 31.24 18.98
C GLN A 210 41.36 31.35 17.79
N TRP A 211 41.70 32.57 17.37
CA TRP A 211 42.64 32.79 16.27
C TRP A 211 44.07 33.01 16.79
N TYR A 212 44.68 31.91 17.22
CA TYR A 212 45.96 31.94 17.95
C TYR A 212 47.15 32.46 17.12
N ASP A 213 47.20 32.17 15.81
CA ASP A 213 48.29 32.62 14.94
C ASP A 213 48.46 34.15 14.94
N GLU A 214 47.33 34.88 14.92
CA GLU A 214 47.36 36.35 14.90
C GLU A 214 47.61 36.92 16.29
N MET A 215 47.16 36.25 17.35
CA MET A 215 47.48 36.62 18.74
C MET A 215 48.99 36.61 18.99
N GLU A 216 49.70 35.60 18.50
CA GLU A 216 51.16 35.50 18.67
C GLU A 216 51.89 36.66 17.97
N ARG A 217 51.44 37.02 16.76
CA ARG A 217 52.00 38.14 16.00
C ARG A 217 51.79 39.48 16.71
N ILE A 218 50.59 39.71 17.23
CA ILE A 218 50.25 40.93 17.97
C ILE A 218 51.05 40.99 19.28
N GLY A 219 51.22 39.86 19.97
CA GLY A 219 52.07 39.78 21.17
C GLY A 219 53.52 40.19 20.90
N ASN A 220 54.11 39.71 19.81
CA ASN A 220 55.45 40.12 19.39
C ASN A 220 55.52 41.61 19.04
N ALA A 221 54.50 42.13 18.35
CA ALA A 221 54.41 43.55 18.01
C ALA A 221 54.32 44.44 19.27
N ILE A 222 53.57 44.03 20.30
CA ILE A 222 53.52 44.74 21.59
C ILE A 222 54.92 44.84 22.21
N ILE A 223 55.67 43.74 22.25
CA ILE A 223 57.05 43.72 22.79
C ILE A 223 57.95 44.68 22.00
N GLU A 224 57.84 44.72 20.68
CA GLU A 224 58.58 45.66 19.85
C GLU A 224 58.22 47.13 20.14
N ILE A 225 56.94 47.43 20.30
CA ILE A 225 56.43 48.77 20.62
C ILE A 225 56.93 49.23 22.00
N GLU A 226 56.89 48.35 23.01
CA GLU A 226 57.41 48.63 24.35
C GLU A 226 58.92 48.95 24.32
N ASN A 227 59.69 48.19 23.54
CA ASN A 227 61.12 48.46 23.35
C ASN A 227 61.36 49.81 22.66
N LYS A 228 60.55 50.16 21.64
CA LYS A 228 60.60 51.48 20.99
C LYS A 228 60.28 52.62 21.96
N LYS A 229 59.23 52.47 22.78
CA LYS A 229 58.85 53.43 23.82
C LYS A 229 60.01 53.69 24.79
N ARG A 230 60.61 52.63 25.32
CA ARG A 230 61.77 52.71 26.23
C ARG A 230 62.96 53.43 25.58
N ASN A 231 63.27 53.10 24.33
CA ASN A 231 64.36 53.74 23.60
C ASN A 231 64.11 55.23 23.33
N ALA A 232 62.87 55.61 23.02
CA ALA A 232 62.47 57.00 22.83
C ALA A 232 62.60 57.81 24.13
N GLU A 233 62.23 57.22 25.27
CA GLU A 233 62.37 57.85 26.58
C GLU A 233 63.84 58.04 27.00
N ILE A 234 64.68 57.02 26.80
CA ILE A 234 66.14 57.13 27.01
C ILE A 234 66.75 58.22 26.12
N LYS A 235 66.31 58.30 24.85
CA LYS A 235 66.79 59.34 23.92
C LYS A 235 66.42 60.74 24.41
N LYS A 236 65.18 60.96 24.86
CA LYS A 236 64.74 62.24 25.45
C LYS A 236 65.56 62.59 26.69
N GLN A 237 65.82 61.63 27.58
CA GLN A 237 66.66 61.85 28.76
C GLN A 237 68.08 62.30 28.37
N ARG A 238 68.70 61.62 27.41
CA ARG A 238 70.03 62.01 26.88
C ARG A 238 70.01 63.39 26.22
N GLU A 239 68.96 63.74 25.49
CA GLU A 239 68.80 65.07 24.88
C GLU A 239 68.72 66.16 25.96
N ILE A 240 67.97 65.92 27.05
CA ILE A 240 67.88 66.84 28.19
C ILE A 240 69.24 66.95 28.90
N GLU A 241 69.92 65.84 29.18
CA GLU A 241 71.27 65.85 29.78
C GLU A 241 72.27 66.64 28.93
N ASN A 242 72.26 66.43 27.61
CA ASN A 242 73.12 67.17 26.68
C ASN A 242 72.79 68.67 26.67
N LEU A 243 71.52 69.06 26.78
CA LEU A 243 71.12 70.47 26.91
C LEU A 243 71.62 71.08 28.22
N ILE A 244 71.52 70.36 29.33
CA ILE A 244 72.04 70.80 30.64
C ILE A 244 73.57 70.96 30.59
N ILE A 245 74.28 70.02 29.97
CA ILE A 245 75.74 70.10 29.79
C ILE A 245 76.11 71.34 28.97
N LYS A 246 75.45 71.57 27.83
CA LYS A 246 75.68 72.77 27.00
C LYS A 246 75.39 74.06 27.73
N GLU A 247 74.26 74.14 28.45
CA GLU A 247 73.91 75.33 29.22
C GLU A 247 74.95 75.62 30.32
N ARG A 248 75.50 74.57 30.94
CA ARG A 248 76.60 74.70 31.91
C ARG A 248 77.89 75.20 31.26
N GLU A 249 78.27 74.63 30.12
CA GLU A 249 79.43 75.10 29.33
C GLU A 249 79.29 76.56 28.90
N ASP A 250 78.09 76.97 28.44
CA ASP A 250 77.78 78.34 28.06
C ASP A 250 77.87 79.31 29.26
N ARG A 251 77.38 78.91 30.44
CA ARG A 251 77.52 79.70 31.68
C ARG A 251 78.99 79.83 32.10
N GLU A 252 79.75 78.74 32.10
CA GLU A 252 81.18 78.75 32.43
C GLU A 252 81.97 79.63 31.45
N PHE A 253 81.58 79.64 30.17
CA PHE A 253 82.14 80.52 29.16
C PHE A 253 81.81 82.00 29.42
N GLN A 254 80.56 82.32 29.78
CA GLN A 254 80.15 83.68 30.15
C GLN A 254 80.87 84.19 31.41
N GLU A 255 81.03 83.34 32.43
CA GLU A 255 81.78 83.68 33.65
C GLU A 255 83.24 84.01 33.34
N LYS A 256 83.89 83.23 32.46
CA LYS A 256 85.24 83.53 31.98
C LYS A 256 85.31 84.90 31.29
N LEU A 257 84.38 85.20 30.37
CA LEU A 257 84.33 86.50 29.71
C LEU A 257 84.15 87.67 30.71
N ILE A 258 83.27 87.52 31.70
CA ILE A 258 83.09 88.54 32.75
C ILE A 258 84.36 88.73 33.58
N SER A 259 85.06 87.64 33.90
CA SER A 259 86.33 87.73 34.64
C SER A 259 87.41 88.44 33.83
N GLU A 260 87.49 88.22 32.51
CA GLU A 260 88.41 88.92 31.62
C GLU A 260 88.05 90.40 31.44
N MET A 261 86.75 90.75 31.48
CA MET A 261 86.30 92.15 31.42
C MET A 261 86.51 92.92 32.73
N LYS A 262 86.60 92.25 33.89
CA LYS A 262 86.88 92.90 35.20
C LYS A 262 88.38 93.14 35.48
N ILE A 263 89.28 92.58 34.67
CA ILE A 263 90.74 92.72 34.82
C ILE A 263 91.30 93.88 33.97
N LYS A 264 90.47 94.57 33.18
CA LYS A 264 90.77 95.86 32.53
C LYS A 264 90.17 97.01 33.31
#